data_AF-A0AAN6RZL2-F1
#
_entry.id   AF-A0AAN6RZL2-F1
#
_cell.length_a   1.000
_cell.length_b   1.000
_cell.length_c   1.000
_cell.angle_alpha   90.00
_cell.angle_beta   90.00
_cell.angle_gamma   90.00
#
_symmetry.space_group_name_H-M   'P 1'
#
loop_
_entity.id
_entity.type
_entity.pdbx_description
1 polymer ?
#
loop_
_entity_poly.entity_id
_entity_poly.type
_entity_poly.pdbx_seq_one_letter_code
_entity_poly.pdbx_strand_id
1 'polypeptide(L)'
;MSVDYSQLTAAQLDALLAMPAMAPPAGEVSNFVDPPNQNGMAVAVMVVCITAVVLCLAVRAYARIILLKRVQVQEYLILTAFGCFIGWSYCTLSLVPSPGYYVHTWNVTLRQTVEMGYLVHLAGVFYSVCLPLLKTSIMVEWLGIFDGGKRNWFFWVCWVMIGIQIAFGVAVVIALNLACIPTKKKWEFWVPGKCINAHNIETTSATFQLVSDCIVLILPQKIIWGLQMSWKKRLGVSVIFSLGVLACISAAFRLAVTVIYADAADAIYQIGPVCFWAYAEMTCGFIVVCVPCVPKILLESGVWRKVKKGLGMSVTAGTAANTKNQTGASAMRSKNMRSVNNSYLEIDDDTELKTLGSESTEHLRDPYANTKLEKGIIRTTQVTQNSDLSSSDETMYDHRIQKQWK
;
A
#
# COMPACT_ATOMS: atom_id res chain seq x y z
N MET A 1 40.20 3.84 31.93
CA MET A 1 40.07 4.99 32.85
C MET A 1 38.78 5.70 32.47
N SER A 2 37.69 5.52 33.22
CA SER A 2 36.43 6.21 32.93
C SER A 2 36.61 7.68 33.28
N VAL A 3 36.82 8.54 32.28
CA VAL A 3 36.90 9.98 32.45
C VAL A 3 35.57 10.45 33.03
N ASP A 4 35.61 11.09 34.21
CA ASP A 4 34.41 11.61 34.87
C ASP A 4 34.06 12.97 34.26
N TYR A 5 33.21 12.96 33.25
CA TYR A 5 32.86 14.16 32.47
C TYR A 5 31.97 15.15 33.25
N SER A 6 31.50 14.77 34.44
CA SER A 6 30.58 15.57 35.26
C SER A 6 31.20 16.83 35.87
N GLN A 7 32.53 16.95 35.86
CA GLN A 7 33.28 18.07 36.45
C GLN A 7 33.89 19.03 35.41
N LEU A 8 33.57 18.90 34.11
CA LEU A 8 34.11 19.82 33.11
C LEU A 8 33.49 21.23 33.23
N THR A 9 34.34 22.24 33.17
CA THR A 9 33.90 23.63 32.97
C THR A 9 33.34 23.83 31.56
N ALA A 10 32.50 24.85 31.35
CA ALA A 10 31.89 25.12 30.04
C ALA A 10 32.92 25.26 28.91
N ALA A 11 34.04 25.94 29.16
CA ALA A 11 35.13 26.11 28.19
C ALA A 11 35.84 24.78 27.86
N GLN A 12 36.01 23.90 28.87
CA GLN A 12 36.58 22.57 28.64
C GLN A 12 35.62 21.66 27.86
N LEU A 13 34.31 21.78 28.11
CA LEU A 13 33.30 21.05 27.36
C LEU A 13 33.24 21.52 25.90
N ASP A 14 33.34 22.82 25.64
CA ASP A 14 33.38 23.33 24.26
C ASP A 14 34.64 22.88 23.50
N ALA A 15 35.79 22.85 24.18
CA ALA A 15 37.02 22.29 23.62
C ALA A 15 36.88 20.78 23.35
N LEU A 16 36.23 20.04 24.25
CA LEU A 16 35.94 18.61 24.07
C LEU A 16 35.03 18.38 22.86
N LEU A 17 33.96 19.18 22.74
CA LEU A 17 32.99 19.07 21.65
C LEU A 17 33.58 19.42 20.27
N ALA A 18 34.66 20.20 20.22
CA ALA A 18 35.38 20.54 19.00
C ALA A 18 36.36 19.44 18.54
N MET A 19 36.65 18.44 19.39
CA MET A 19 37.53 17.33 19.03
C MET A 19 36.84 16.35 18.06
N PRO A 20 37.63 15.58 17.26
CA PRO A 20 37.08 14.52 16.44
C PRO A 20 36.45 13.43 17.31
N ALA A 21 35.36 12.84 16.82
CA ALA A 21 34.66 11.75 17.52
C ALA A 21 35.48 10.45 17.60
N MET A 22 36.44 10.27 16.69
CA MET A 22 37.39 9.15 16.71
C MET A 22 38.79 9.64 16.29
N ALA A 23 39.85 9.04 16.85
CA ALA A 23 41.21 9.31 16.40
C ALA A 23 41.40 8.84 14.94
N PRO A 24 42.00 9.67 14.06
CA PRO A 24 42.21 9.26 12.67
C PRO A 24 43.21 8.09 12.57
N PRO A 25 43.06 7.21 11.57
CA PRO A 25 44.03 6.16 11.30
C PRO A 25 45.41 6.75 10.93
N ALA A 26 46.47 5.96 11.14
CA ALA A 26 47.84 6.41 10.94
C ALA A 26 48.06 6.96 9.51
N GLY A 27 48.37 8.25 9.40
CA GLY A 27 48.64 8.93 8.13
C GLY A 27 47.51 9.84 7.62
N GLU A 28 46.34 9.85 8.26
CA GLU A 28 45.24 10.76 7.93
C GLU A 28 45.06 11.88 8.96
N VAL A 29 44.56 13.04 8.50
CA VAL A 29 44.20 14.18 9.36
C VAL A 29 42.70 14.39 9.25
N SER A 30 42.02 14.56 10.39
CA SER A 30 40.60 14.87 10.45
C SER A 30 40.25 16.15 9.68
N ASN A 31 39.32 16.06 8.73
CA ASN A 31 38.79 17.19 7.98
C ASN A 31 37.33 17.45 8.39
N PHE A 32 37.09 18.56 9.10
CA PHE A 32 35.78 18.94 9.61
C PHE A 32 35.02 19.93 8.70
N VAL A 33 35.67 20.52 7.70
CA VAL A 33 35.11 21.62 6.89
C VAL A 33 34.44 21.09 5.63
N ASP A 34 35.10 20.16 4.93
CA ASP A 34 34.56 19.51 3.73
C ASP A 34 34.97 18.03 3.71
N PRO A 35 34.36 17.19 4.55
CA PRO A 35 34.66 15.78 4.56
C PRO A 35 34.19 15.10 3.27
N PRO A 36 34.93 14.09 2.76
CA PRO A 36 34.47 13.30 1.63
C PRO A 36 33.13 12.66 1.98
N ASN A 37 32.09 13.01 1.21
CA ASN A 37 30.72 12.58 1.45
C ASN A 37 30.07 12.10 0.15
N GLN A 38 28.95 11.40 0.27
CA GLN A 38 28.12 11.00 -0.87
C GLN A 38 26.71 11.60 -0.78
N ASN A 39 26.64 12.88 -0.36
CA ASN A 39 25.37 13.58 -0.14
C ASN A 39 24.51 13.66 -1.41
N GLY A 40 25.13 13.83 -2.59
CA GLY A 40 24.40 13.86 -3.85
C GLY A 40 23.59 12.58 -4.12
N MET A 41 24.18 11.40 -3.85
CA MET A 41 23.49 10.13 -3.98
C MET A 41 22.40 9.98 -2.91
N ALA A 42 22.69 10.36 -1.67
CA ALA A 42 21.72 10.33 -0.57
C ALA A 42 20.46 11.14 -0.89
N VAL A 43 20.63 12.40 -1.31
CA VAL A 43 19.53 13.30 -1.68
C VAL A 43 18.75 12.75 -2.88
N ALA A 44 19.44 12.24 -3.90
CA ALA A 44 18.78 11.66 -5.06
C ALA A 44 17.85 10.49 -4.66
N VAL A 45 18.33 9.55 -3.84
CA VAL A 45 17.54 8.41 -3.36
C VAL A 45 16.35 8.89 -2.52
N MET A 46 16.58 9.80 -1.57
CA MET A 46 15.51 10.34 -0.71
C MET A 46 14.42 11.04 -1.53
N VAL A 47 14.80 11.89 -2.49
CA VAL A 47 13.85 12.60 -3.35
C VAL A 47 13.05 11.63 -4.22
N VAL A 48 13.69 10.60 -4.79
CA VAL A 48 12.99 9.57 -5.58
C VAL A 48 11.97 8.81 -4.72
N CYS A 49 12.35 8.41 -3.50
CA CYS A 49 11.42 7.75 -2.57
C CYS A 49 10.26 8.65 -2.16
N ILE A 50 10.52 9.90 -1.77
CA ILE A 50 9.49 10.86 -1.35
C ILE A 50 8.52 11.12 -2.50
N THR A 51 9.04 11.39 -3.70
CA THR A 51 8.19 11.64 -4.88
C THR A 51 7.35 10.42 -5.23
N ALA A 52 7.91 9.21 -5.19
CA ALA A 52 7.16 7.97 -5.41
C ALA A 52 6.00 7.81 -4.39
N VAL A 53 6.26 8.01 -3.10
CA VAL A 53 5.24 7.93 -2.04
C VAL A 53 4.13 8.97 -2.26
N VAL A 54 4.50 10.22 -2.52
CA VAL A 54 3.53 11.32 -2.75
C VAL A 54 2.66 11.02 -3.96
N LEU A 55 3.24 10.55 -5.07
CA LEU A 55 2.49 10.18 -6.27
C LEU A 55 1.54 9.01 -6.00
N CYS A 56 1.99 7.97 -5.33
CA CYS A 56 1.14 6.82 -4.98
C CYS A 56 -0.04 7.23 -4.09
N LEU A 57 0.21 8.08 -3.08
CA LEU A 57 -0.84 8.59 -2.20
C LEU A 57 -1.80 9.52 -2.93
N ALA A 58 -1.32 10.36 -3.85
CA ALA A 58 -2.19 11.21 -4.67
C ALA A 58 -3.13 10.37 -5.54
N VAL A 59 -2.60 9.32 -6.19
CA VAL A 59 -3.40 8.37 -6.98
C VAL A 59 -4.44 7.67 -6.10
N ARG A 60 -4.06 7.23 -4.90
CA ARG A 60 -4.97 6.60 -3.95
C ARG A 60 -6.06 7.57 -3.46
N ALA A 61 -5.69 8.79 -3.08
CA ALA A 61 -6.62 9.82 -2.62
C ALA A 61 -7.64 10.15 -3.72
N TYR A 62 -7.19 10.29 -4.97
CA TYR A 62 -8.07 10.47 -6.13
C TYR A 62 -9.08 9.34 -6.26
N ALA A 63 -8.64 8.08 -6.16
CA ALA A 63 -9.51 6.91 -6.25
C ALA A 63 -10.55 6.85 -5.13
N ARG A 64 -10.16 7.14 -3.88
CA ARG A 64 -11.00 6.92 -2.71
C ARG A 64 -11.94 8.08 -2.43
N ILE A 65 -11.44 9.31 -2.57
CA ILE A 65 -12.18 10.53 -2.26
C ILE A 65 -13.06 10.96 -3.43
N ILE A 66 -12.52 10.94 -4.66
CA ILE A 66 -13.23 11.50 -5.81
C ILE A 66 -14.07 10.45 -6.52
N LEU A 67 -13.50 9.29 -6.84
CA LEU A 67 -14.22 8.21 -7.56
C LEU A 67 -15.21 7.50 -6.62
N LEU A 68 -14.69 6.92 -5.54
CA LEU A 68 -15.50 6.07 -4.65
C LEU A 68 -16.31 6.85 -3.61
N LYS A 69 -15.98 8.13 -3.36
CA LYS A 69 -16.62 9.00 -2.35
C LYS A 69 -16.79 8.34 -0.98
N ARG A 70 -15.84 7.48 -0.59
CA ARG A 70 -15.92 6.68 0.64
C ARG A 70 -14.59 6.70 1.36
N VAL A 71 -14.53 7.47 2.44
CA VAL A 71 -13.38 7.48 3.36
C VAL A 71 -13.58 6.38 4.39
N GLN A 72 -12.66 5.44 4.42
CA GLN A 72 -12.66 4.35 5.39
C GLN A 72 -11.56 4.58 6.44
N VAL A 73 -11.59 3.82 7.54
CA VAL A 73 -10.61 3.94 8.64
C VAL A 73 -9.17 3.79 8.15
N GLN A 74 -8.94 2.99 7.11
CA GLN A 74 -7.62 2.80 6.51
C GLN A 74 -7.01 4.12 5.99
N GLU A 75 -7.82 5.05 5.49
CA GLU A 75 -7.29 6.31 4.94
C GLU A 75 -6.69 7.19 6.05
N TYR A 76 -7.27 7.17 7.25
CA TYR A 76 -6.71 7.88 8.40
C TYR A 76 -5.38 7.26 8.86
N LEU A 77 -5.27 5.92 8.86
CA LEU A 77 -4.03 5.21 9.21
C LEU A 77 -2.90 5.47 8.21
N ILE A 78 -3.22 5.55 6.92
CA ILE A 78 -2.23 5.86 5.88
C ILE A 78 -1.80 7.33 5.99
N LEU A 79 -2.73 8.24 6.29
CA LEU A 79 -2.40 9.65 6.47
C LEU A 79 -1.50 9.89 7.69
N THR A 80 -1.77 9.21 8.81
CA THR A 80 -0.89 9.28 9.99
C THR A 80 0.47 8.66 9.72
N ALA A 81 0.53 7.52 9.02
CA ALA A 81 1.79 6.92 8.58
C ALA A 81 2.58 7.87 7.66
N PHE A 82 1.90 8.58 6.74
CA PHE A 82 2.52 9.56 5.87
C PHE A 82 3.10 10.74 6.68
N GLY A 83 2.40 11.22 7.70
CA GLY A 83 2.94 12.21 8.63
C GLY A 83 4.23 11.75 9.30
N CYS A 84 4.29 10.50 9.77
CA CYS A 84 5.52 9.91 10.32
C CYS A 84 6.63 9.78 9.26
N PHE A 85 6.29 9.41 8.02
CA PHE A 85 7.25 9.34 6.91
C PHE A 85 7.86 10.71 6.57
N ILE A 86 7.07 11.78 6.62
CA ILE A 86 7.56 13.15 6.47
C ILE A 86 8.47 13.53 7.64
N GLY A 87 8.10 13.16 8.88
CA GLY A 87 8.96 13.35 10.06
C GLY A 87 10.31 12.65 9.94
N TRP A 88 10.32 11.38 9.51
CA TRP A 88 11.54 10.65 9.17
C TRP A 88 12.36 11.36 8.09
N SER A 89 11.68 11.83 7.04
CA SER A 89 12.32 12.49 5.91
C SER A 89 12.97 13.81 6.29
N TYR A 90 12.31 14.58 7.17
CA TYR A 90 12.88 15.80 7.73
C TYR A 90 14.17 15.51 8.51
N CYS A 91 14.15 14.49 9.38
CA CYS A 91 15.31 14.14 10.20
C CYS A 91 16.50 13.73 9.32
N THR A 92 16.27 12.86 8.33
CA THR A 92 17.32 12.36 7.43
C THR A 92 17.86 13.44 6.48
N LEU A 93 17.00 14.29 5.91
CA LEU A 93 17.45 15.44 5.12
C LEU A 93 18.24 16.47 5.95
N SER A 94 17.93 16.60 7.24
CA SER A 94 18.66 17.49 8.15
C SER A 94 20.10 17.02 8.42
N LEU A 95 20.43 15.74 8.20
CA LEU A 95 21.80 15.23 8.29
C LEU A 95 22.68 15.63 7.10
N VAL A 96 22.10 16.01 5.96
CA VAL A 96 22.84 16.33 4.72
C VAL A 96 23.83 17.49 4.89
N PRO A 97 23.42 18.67 5.42
CA PRO A 97 24.34 19.81 5.53
C PRO A 97 25.43 19.61 6.59
N SER A 98 25.17 18.83 7.65
CA SER A 98 26.14 18.56 8.71
C SER A 98 25.69 17.33 9.51
N PRO A 99 26.50 16.26 9.65
CA PRO A 99 27.83 16.02 9.08
C PRO A 99 27.84 15.50 7.63
N GLY A 100 26.69 15.15 7.06
CA GLY A 100 26.59 14.48 5.76
C GLY A 100 26.58 12.95 5.86
N TYR A 101 26.32 12.30 4.73
CA TYR A 101 26.27 10.85 4.59
C TYR A 101 27.60 10.28 4.08
N TYR A 102 27.97 9.09 4.58
CA TYR A 102 29.23 8.39 4.29
C TYR A 102 30.48 9.14 4.72
N VAL A 103 30.36 9.93 5.80
CA VAL A 103 31.50 10.59 6.42
C VAL A 103 32.08 9.67 7.50
N HIS A 104 33.40 9.49 7.49
CA HIS A 104 34.09 8.70 8.51
C HIS A 104 34.03 9.36 9.89
N THR A 105 34.05 8.53 10.93
CA THR A 105 33.85 8.97 12.33
C THR A 105 34.91 9.99 12.77
N TRP A 106 36.14 9.87 12.28
CA TRP A 106 37.23 10.81 12.58
C TRP A 106 37.10 12.18 11.90
N ASN A 107 36.23 12.32 10.91
CA ASN A 107 35.96 13.59 10.23
C ASN A 107 34.73 14.32 10.80
N VAL A 108 34.11 13.78 11.85
CA VAL A 108 32.95 14.38 12.51
C VAL A 108 33.36 14.87 13.90
N THR A 109 32.96 16.10 14.24
CA THR A 109 33.18 16.66 15.57
C THR A 109 32.24 16.03 16.59
N LEU A 110 32.66 15.94 17.86
CA LEU A 110 31.79 15.46 18.94
C LEU A 110 30.47 16.25 19.01
N ARG A 111 30.49 17.57 18.79
CA ARG A 111 29.27 18.38 18.70
C ARG A 111 28.28 17.87 17.65
N GLN A 112 28.77 17.59 16.44
CA GLN A 112 27.95 17.06 15.35
C GLN A 112 27.41 15.66 15.66
N THR A 113 28.17 14.83 16.39
CA THR A 113 27.66 13.51 16.79
C THR A 113 26.49 13.56 17.76
N VAL A 114 26.44 14.57 18.63
CA VAL A 114 25.30 14.79 19.55
C VAL A 114 24.03 15.13 18.77
N GLU A 115 24.14 16.09 17.85
CA GLU A 115 23.03 16.50 16.98
C GLU A 115 22.55 15.37 16.08
N MET A 116 23.49 14.67 15.44
CA MET A 116 23.22 13.49 14.63
C MET A 116 22.52 12.40 15.44
N GLY A 117 23.01 12.08 16.64
CA GLY A 117 22.40 11.09 17.53
C GLY A 117 20.96 11.44 17.90
N TYR A 118 20.66 12.73 18.14
CA TYR A 118 19.30 13.19 18.37
C TYR A 118 18.39 13.02 17.15
N LEU A 119 18.85 13.45 15.96
CA LEU A 119 18.08 13.33 14.71
C LEU A 119 17.83 11.87 14.32
N VAL A 120 18.83 11.00 14.50
CA VAL A 120 18.73 9.55 14.24
C VAL A 120 17.77 8.90 15.21
N HIS A 121 17.80 9.28 16.49
CA HIS A 121 16.84 8.80 17.47
C HIS A 121 15.40 9.18 17.10
N LEU A 122 15.19 10.46 16.72
CA LEU A 122 13.88 10.95 16.31
C LEU A 122 13.40 10.26 15.04
N ALA A 123 14.29 10.05 14.06
CA ALA A 123 14.02 9.24 12.89
C ALA A 123 13.57 7.82 13.32
N GLY A 124 14.36 7.12 14.14
CA GLY A 124 14.03 5.78 14.65
C GLY A 124 12.63 5.69 15.23
N VAL A 125 12.20 6.68 16.03
CA VAL A 125 10.83 6.76 16.57
C VAL A 125 9.78 6.88 15.46
N PHE A 126 9.95 7.81 14.51
CA PHE A 126 9.02 7.97 13.40
C PHE A 126 8.89 6.70 12.55
N TYR A 127 10.00 6.01 12.32
CA TYR A 127 10.02 4.74 11.60
C TYR A 127 9.29 3.62 12.36
N SER A 128 9.56 3.50 13.67
CA SER A 128 8.89 2.51 14.54
C SER A 128 7.38 2.73 14.65
N VAL A 129 6.88 3.95 14.40
CA VAL A 129 5.44 4.23 14.32
C VAL A 129 4.90 4.00 12.91
N CYS A 130 5.61 4.45 11.88
CA CYS A 130 5.15 4.41 10.50
C CYS A 130 4.93 2.98 9.99
N LEU A 131 5.86 2.06 10.22
CA LEU A 131 5.75 0.71 9.66
C LEU A 131 4.59 -0.10 10.25
N PRO A 132 4.38 -0.16 11.57
CA PRO A 132 3.19 -0.80 12.13
C PRO A 132 1.89 -0.21 11.57
N LEU A 133 1.79 1.13 11.44
CA LEU A 133 0.61 1.76 10.86
C LEU A 133 0.36 1.33 9.40
N LEU A 134 1.41 1.27 8.58
CA LEU A 134 1.32 0.76 7.20
C LEU A 134 0.86 -0.69 7.17
N LYS A 135 1.47 -1.56 7.97
CA LYS A 135 1.12 -2.99 8.03
C LYS A 135 -0.31 -3.19 8.52
N THR A 136 -0.73 -2.45 9.54
CA THR A 136 -2.12 -2.45 10.00
C THR A 136 -3.07 -1.99 8.90
N SER A 137 -2.75 -0.92 8.17
CA SER A 137 -3.60 -0.47 7.07
C SER A 137 -3.73 -1.52 5.96
N ILE A 138 -2.62 -2.19 5.60
CA ILE A 138 -2.62 -3.27 4.60
C ILE A 138 -3.51 -4.43 5.07
N MET A 139 -3.36 -4.87 6.33
CA MET A 139 -4.17 -5.97 6.89
C MET A 139 -5.66 -5.61 6.92
N VAL A 140 -6.03 -4.39 7.32
CA VAL A 140 -7.43 -3.94 7.36
C VAL A 140 -8.01 -3.82 5.93
N GLU A 141 -7.19 -3.45 4.94
CA GLU A 141 -7.61 -3.47 3.53
C GLU A 141 -7.85 -4.90 3.02
N TRP A 142 -6.98 -5.84 3.37
CA TRP A 142 -7.15 -7.24 3.00
C TRP A 142 -8.36 -7.89 3.66
N LEU A 143 -8.66 -7.56 4.92
CA LEU A 143 -9.91 -7.94 5.55
C LEU A 143 -11.11 -7.44 4.72
N GLY A 144 -11.10 -6.18 4.29
CA GLY A 144 -12.16 -5.66 3.43
C GLY A 144 -12.31 -6.36 2.08
N ILE A 145 -11.22 -6.91 1.53
CA ILE A 145 -11.21 -7.57 0.21
C ILE A 145 -11.62 -9.05 0.31
N PHE A 146 -11.10 -9.78 1.29
CA PHE A 146 -11.22 -11.25 1.36
C PHE A 146 -12.26 -11.75 2.36
N ASP A 147 -12.70 -10.94 3.32
CA ASP A 147 -13.51 -11.43 4.43
C ASP A 147 -14.94 -11.81 4.02
N GLY A 148 -15.52 -11.19 2.98
CA GLY A 148 -16.84 -11.57 2.46
C GLY A 148 -17.97 -11.66 3.51
N GLY A 149 -17.77 -11.05 4.70
CA GLY A 149 -18.66 -11.14 5.87
C GLY A 149 -18.57 -12.43 6.70
N LYS A 150 -17.63 -13.35 6.41
CA LYS A 150 -17.47 -14.61 7.13
C LYS A 150 -16.23 -14.57 8.02
N ARG A 151 -16.43 -14.63 9.34
CA ARG A 151 -15.39 -14.61 10.39
C ARG A 151 -14.51 -15.88 10.39
N ASN A 152 -13.78 -16.08 9.30
CA ASN A 152 -12.94 -17.25 9.03
C ASN A 152 -11.62 -17.18 9.82
N TRP A 153 -10.80 -18.24 9.72
CA TRP A 153 -9.44 -18.26 10.29
C TRP A 153 -8.59 -17.03 9.88
N PHE A 154 -8.67 -16.62 8.61
CA PHE A 154 -7.98 -15.43 8.11
C PHE A 154 -8.34 -14.15 8.87
N PHE A 155 -9.62 -13.96 9.18
CA PHE A 155 -10.09 -12.79 9.92
C PHE A 155 -9.39 -12.69 11.27
N TRP A 156 -9.37 -13.80 12.00
CA TRP A 156 -8.76 -13.86 13.33
C TRP A 156 -7.25 -13.68 13.29
N VAL A 157 -6.56 -14.29 12.32
CA VAL A 157 -5.10 -14.12 12.18
C VAL A 157 -4.75 -12.67 11.85
N CYS A 158 -5.48 -12.02 10.95
CA CYS A 158 -5.27 -10.59 10.65
C CYS A 158 -5.45 -9.71 11.90
N TRP A 159 -6.51 -9.91 12.68
CA TRP A 159 -6.73 -9.13 13.90
C TRP A 159 -5.65 -9.36 14.97
N VAL A 160 -5.23 -10.61 15.17
CA VAL A 160 -4.13 -10.94 16.08
C VAL A 160 -2.84 -10.27 15.62
N MET A 161 -2.52 -10.35 14.32
CA MET A 161 -1.34 -9.71 13.76
C MET A 161 -1.39 -8.19 13.88
N ILE A 162 -2.55 -7.55 13.66
CA ILE A 162 -2.74 -6.12 13.91
C ILE A 162 -2.41 -5.77 15.36
N GLY A 163 -2.95 -6.53 16.32
CA GLY A 163 -2.68 -6.33 17.75
C GLY A 163 -1.20 -6.48 18.09
N ILE A 164 -0.55 -7.52 17.55
CA ILE A 164 0.90 -7.77 17.71
C ILE A 164 1.72 -6.60 17.15
N GLN A 165 1.38 -6.08 15.97
CA GLN A 165 2.11 -4.97 15.35
C GLN A 165 2.00 -3.68 16.15
N ILE A 166 0.80 -3.34 16.61
CA ILE A 166 0.57 -2.14 17.42
C ILE A 166 1.29 -2.28 18.76
N ALA A 167 1.14 -3.42 19.45
CA ALA A 167 1.78 -3.65 20.75
C ALA A 167 3.31 -3.60 20.64
N PHE A 168 3.88 -4.25 19.62
CA PHE A 168 5.32 -4.23 19.40
C PHE A 168 5.83 -2.84 19.00
N GLY A 169 5.12 -2.13 18.12
CA GLY A 169 5.45 -0.76 17.75
C GLY A 169 5.49 0.17 18.96
N VAL A 170 4.46 0.12 19.83
CA VAL A 170 4.42 0.89 21.08
C VAL A 170 5.57 0.49 22.01
N ALA A 171 5.82 -0.81 22.18
CA ALA A 171 6.92 -1.29 23.02
C ALA A 171 8.29 -0.79 22.54
N VAL A 172 8.56 -0.82 21.23
CA VAL A 172 9.81 -0.32 20.65
C VAL A 172 9.93 1.19 20.83
N VAL A 173 8.86 1.97 20.62
CA VAL A 173 8.87 3.42 20.85
C VAL A 173 9.19 3.74 22.31
N ILE A 174 8.57 3.03 23.26
CA ILE A 174 8.85 3.20 24.69
C ILE A 174 10.30 2.80 25.00
N ALA A 175 10.76 1.65 24.50
CA ALA A 175 12.12 1.17 24.71
C ALA A 175 13.16 2.14 24.14
N LEU A 176 12.95 2.66 22.93
CA LEU A 176 13.80 3.68 22.34
C LEU A 176 13.81 4.94 23.21
N ASN A 177 12.65 5.46 23.64
CA ASN A 177 12.55 6.70 24.42
C ASN A 177 13.12 6.57 25.84
N LEU A 178 13.02 5.40 26.46
CA LEU A 178 13.51 5.10 27.82
C LEU A 178 14.81 4.30 27.84
N ALA A 179 15.50 4.18 26.70
CA ALA A 179 16.75 3.42 26.61
C ALA A 179 17.84 3.91 27.58
N CYS A 180 17.83 5.20 27.95
CA CYS A 180 18.73 5.76 28.95
C CYS A 180 17.98 6.52 30.04
N ILE A 181 18.49 6.44 31.26
CA ILE A 181 18.03 7.21 32.41
C ILE A 181 19.23 8.01 32.95
N PRO A 182 19.22 9.35 32.88
CA PRO A 182 18.20 10.22 32.26
C PRO A 182 18.26 10.21 30.72
N THR A 183 17.14 10.54 30.06
CA THR A 183 17.02 10.52 28.57
C THR A 183 18.07 11.38 27.88
N LYS A 184 18.49 12.49 28.50
CA LYS A 184 19.54 13.39 27.98
C LYS A 184 20.87 12.68 27.71
N LYS A 185 21.17 11.62 28.47
CA LYS A 185 22.40 10.83 28.32
C LYS A 185 22.54 10.16 26.95
N LYS A 186 21.44 9.97 26.21
CA LYS A 186 21.48 9.36 24.88
C LYS A 186 22.36 10.13 23.89
N TRP A 187 22.28 11.46 23.94
CA TRP A 187 23.04 12.34 23.04
C TRP A 187 24.14 13.07 23.81
N GLU A 188 23.92 13.44 25.09
CA GLU A 188 24.94 14.04 25.96
C GLU A 188 25.72 12.94 26.71
N PHE A 189 26.77 12.41 26.09
CA PHE A 189 27.57 11.32 26.68
C PHE A 189 28.22 11.69 28.03
N TRP A 190 28.40 12.98 28.31
CA TRP A 190 28.96 13.49 29.56
C TRP A 190 27.99 13.45 30.75
N VAL A 191 26.70 13.19 30.51
CA VAL A 191 25.70 13.11 31.58
C VAL A 191 25.79 11.76 32.31
N PRO A 192 25.89 11.74 33.66
CA PRO A 192 25.90 10.50 34.42
C PRO A 192 24.54 9.79 34.33
N GLY A 193 24.56 8.45 34.31
CA GLY A 193 23.35 7.65 34.13
C GLY A 193 23.64 6.27 33.54
N LYS A 194 22.59 5.47 33.35
CA LYS A 194 22.66 4.12 32.78
C LYS A 194 21.86 4.06 31.49
N CYS A 195 22.40 3.33 30.51
CA CYS A 195 21.78 3.08 29.22
C CYS A 195 21.70 1.57 28.96
N ILE A 196 20.59 1.14 28.36
CA ILE A 196 20.43 -0.17 27.75
C ILE A 196 21.15 -0.14 26.40
N ASN A 197 21.62 -1.30 25.93
CA ASN A 197 22.27 -1.42 24.64
C ASN A 197 21.26 -1.11 23.50
N ALA A 198 21.39 0.07 22.88
CA ALA A 198 20.52 0.52 21.80
C ALA A 198 20.60 -0.41 20.57
N HIS A 199 21.78 -0.98 20.29
CA HIS A 199 21.97 -1.89 19.19
C HIS A 199 21.10 -3.15 19.31
N ASN A 200 21.01 -3.71 20.53
CA ASN A 200 20.16 -4.89 20.76
C ASN A 200 18.67 -4.58 20.52
N ILE A 201 18.23 -3.38 20.87
CA ILE A 201 16.85 -2.93 20.63
C ILE A 201 16.59 -2.82 19.12
N GLU A 202 17.51 -2.19 18.38
CA GLU A 202 17.40 -1.99 16.94
C GLU A 202 17.43 -3.31 16.17
N THR A 203 18.34 -4.23 16.49
CA THR A 203 18.43 -5.55 15.85
C THR A 203 17.21 -6.42 16.14
N THR A 204 16.70 -6.39 17.38
CA THR A 204 15.45 -7.10 17.74
C THR A 204 14.27 -6.52 16.97
N SER A 205 14.17 -5.19 16.91
CA SER A 205 13.13 -4.50 16.13
C SER A 205 13.23 -4.85 14.65
N ALA A 206 14.43 -4.80 14.06
CA ALA A 206 14.66 -5.10 12.65
C ALA A 206 14.27 -6.54 12.29
N THR A 207 14.63 -7.49 13.16
CA THR A 207 14.30 -8.92 12.99
C THR A 207 12.79 -9.14 13.03
N PHE A 208 12.11 -8.55 14.01
CA PHE A 208 10.66 -8.64 14.12
C PHE A 208 9.95 -8.02 12.91
N GLN A 209 10.41 -6.86 12.44
CA GLN A 209 9.85 -6.22 11.25
C GLN A 209 9.96 -7.14 10.04
N LEU A 210 11.13 -7.72 9.77
CA LEU A 210 11.33 -8.67 8.67
C LEU A 210 10.40 -9.90 8.77
N VAL A 211 10.34 -10.53 9.94
CA VAL A 211 9.47 -11.70 10.17
C VAL A 211 8.01 -11.33 9.90
N SER A 212 7.58 -10.16 10.40
CA SER A 212 6.22 -9.71 10.22
C SER A 212 5.88 -9.37 8.76
N ASP A 213 6.85 -8.89 7.97
CA ASP A 213 6.68 -8.69 6.52
C ASP A 213 6.48 -10.00 5.78
N CYS A 214 7.27 -11.03 6.11
CA CYS A 214 7.10 -12.36 5.55
C CYS A 214 5.72 -12.95 5.88
N ILE A 215 5.25 -12.78 7.14
CA ILE A 215 3.92 -13.24 7.55
C ILE A 215 2.84 -12.53 6.75
N VAL A 216 2.89 -11.19 6.69
CA VAL A 216 1.95 -10.36 5.92
C VAL A 216 1.92 -10.84 4.47
N LEU A 217 3.07 -11.03 3.83
CA LEU A 217 3.16 -11.49 2.44
C LEU A 217 2.51 -12.86 2.19
N ILE A 218 2.74 -13.84 3.08
CA ILE A 218 2.24 -15.22 2.91
C ILE A 218 0.73 -15.31 3.16
N LEU A 219 0.20 -14.46 4.04
CA LEU A 219 -1.16 -14.54 4.56
C LEU A 219 -2.25 -14.51 3.45
N PRO A 220 -2.30 -13.52 2.53
CA PRO A 220 -3.29 -13.50 1.45
C PRO A 220 -3.00 -14.56 0.38
N GLN A 221 -1.74 -14.96 0.21
CA GLN A 221 -1.34 -15.93 -0.83
C GLN A 221 -2.02 -17.29 -0.63
N LYS A 222 -2.17 -17.73 0.63
CA LYS A 222 -2.90 -18.96 0.96
C LYS A 222 -4.35 -18.94 0.49
N ILE A 223 -5.03 -17.79 0.56
CA ILE A 223 -6.41 -17.64 0.08
C ILE A 223 -6.44 -17.60 -1.44
N ILE A 224 -5.55 -16.82 -2.04
CA ILE A 224 -5.47 -16.62 -3.48
C ILE A 224 -5.29 -17.96 -4.22
N TRP A 225 -4.45 -18.87 -3.72
CA TRP A 225 -4.23 -20.16 -4.36
C TRP A 225 -5.45 -21.08 -4.37
N GLY A 226 -6.39 -20.88 -3.44
CA GLY A 226 -7.66 -21.61 -3.42
C GLY A 226 -8.73 -21.02 -4.34
N LEU A 227 -8.52 -19.84 -4.91
CA LEU A 227 -9.56 -19.08 -5.59
C LEU A 227 -9.33 -19.03 -7.10
N GLN A 228 -10.25 -19.60 -7.88
CA GLN A 228 -10.19 -19.60 -9.34
C GLN A 228 -10.42 -18.17 -9.88
N MET A 229 -9.33 -17.53 -10.32
CA MET A 229 -9.32 -16.14 -10.76
C MET A 229 -9.02 -16.03 -12.26
N SER A 230 -9.68 -15.08 -12.93
CA SER A 230 -9.39 -14.74 -14.33
C SER A 230 -7.98 -14.15 -14.50
N TRP A 231 -7.41 -14.26 -15.71
CA TRP A 231 -6.03 -13.83 -15.99
C TRP A 231 -5.73 -12.37 -15.59
N LYS A 232 -6.69 -11.47 -15.79
CA LYS A 232 -6.57 -10.05 -15.41
C LYS A 232 -6.38 -9.87 -13.89
N LYS A 233 -7.14 -10.60 -13.07
CA LYS A 233 -7.04 -10.58 -11.60
C LYS A 233 -5.73 -11.23 -11.12
N ARG A 234 -5.32 -12.31 -11.78
CA ARG A 234 -4.03 -12.99 -11.52
C ARG A 234 -2.83 -12.07 -11.73
N LEU A 235 -2.86 -11.21 -12.74
CA LEU A 235 -1.80 -10.22 -12.97
C LEU A 235 -1.70 -9.19 -11.84
N GLY A 236 -2.82 -8.62 -11.39
CA GLY A 236 -2.84 -7.66 -10.28
C GLY A 236 -2.31 -8.26 -8.98
N VAL A 237 -2.69 -9.50 -8.70
CA VAL A 237 -2.17 -10.26 -7.54
C VAL A 237 -0.67 -10.51 -7.65
N SER A 238 -0.16 -10.85 -8.85
CA SER A 238 1.27 -11.03 -9.08
C SER A 238 2.06 -9.76 -8.79
N VAL A 239 1.55 -8.59 -9.17
CA VAL A 239 2.20 -7.30 -8.90
C VAL A 239 2.29 -7.02 -7.40
N ILE A 240 1.19 -7.22 -6.66
CA ILE A 240 1.17 -7.07 -5.19
C ILE A 240 2.19 -8.01 -4.54
N PHE A 241 2.21 -9.27 -4.98
CA PHE A 241 3.15 -10.26 -4.48
C PHE A 241 4.60 -9.87 -4.73
N SER A 242 4.94 -9.45 -5.96
CA SER A 242 6.30 -9.00 -6.30
C SER A 242 6.73 -7.81 -5.44
N LEU A 243 5.86 -6.83 -5.22
CA LEU A 243 6.15 -5.69 -4.35
C LEU A 243 6.33 -6.10 -2.88
N GLY A 244 5.52 -7.06 -2.41
CA GLY A 244 5.71 -7.65 -1.08
C GLY A 244 7.08 -8.32 -0.94
N VAL A 245 7.51 -9.10 -1.95
CA VAL A 245 8.83 -9.75 -1.94
C VAL A 245 9.95 -8.71 -1.91
N LEU A 246 9.83 -7.65 -2.71
CA LEU A 246 10.78 -6.54 -2.69
C LEU A 246 10.83 -5.85 -1.32
N ALA A 247 9.70 -5.67 -0.65
CA ALA A 247 9.65 -5.13 0.72
C ALA A 247 10.41 -6.05 1.69
N CYS A 248 10.17 -7.37 1.67
CA CYS A 248 10.90 -8.34 2.49
C CYS A 248 12.40 -8.33 2.22
N ILE A 249 12.81 -8.24 0.95
CA ILE A 249 14.23 -8.16 0.56
C ILE A 249 14.84 -6.88 1.14
N SER A 250 14.16 -5.73 1.02
CA SER A 250 14.66 -4.47 1.57
C SER A 250 14.80 -4.51 3.10
N ALA A 251 13.85 -5.13 3.81
CA ALA A 251 13.91 -5.33 5.26
C ALA A 251 15.06 -6.27 5.66
N ALA A 252 15.35 -7.30 4.86
CA ALA A 252 16.45 -8.23 5.10
C ALA A 252 17.81 -7.54 4.93
N PHE A 253 17.98 -6.74 3.87
CA PHE A 253 19.17 -5.92 3.71
C PHE A 253 19.32 -4.91 4.83
N ARG A 254 18.23 -4.26 5.27
CA ARG A 254 18.25 -3.37 6.42
C ARG A 254 18.76 -4.08 7.68
N LEU A 255 18.22 -5.27 7.99
CA LEU A 255 18.68 -6.05 9.13
C LEU A 255 20.19 -6.36 9.01
N ALA A 256 20.66 -6.77 7.83
CA ALA A 256 22.07 -7.06 7.61
C ALA A 256 22.95 -5.82 7.85
N VAL A 257 22.58 -4.65 7.32
CA VAL A 257 23.35 -3.41 7.56
C VAL A 257 23.24 -2.92 8.99
N THR A 258 22.11 -3.13 9.68
CA THR A 258 21.96 -2.82 11.10
C THR A 258 22.89 -3.67 11.96
N VAL A 259 23.05 -4.96 11.64
CA VAL A 259 24.00 -5.85 12.31
C VAL A 259 25.45 -5.44 12.02
N ILE A 260 25.77 -5.03 10.79
CA ILE A 260 27.11 -4.50 10.49
C ILE A 260 27.37 -3.19 11.26
N TYR A 261 26.37 -2.31 11.32
CA TYR A 261 26.43 -1.07 12.10
C TYR A 261 26.66 -1.31 13.60
N ALA A 262 26.21 -2.45 14.14
CA ALA A 262 26.49 -2.89 15.52
C ALA A 262 27.97 -2.94 15.87
N ASP A 263 28.70 -3.59 14.96
CA ASP A 263 30.04 -4.13 15.19
C ASP A 263 31.08 -3.28 14.47
N ALA A 264 30.64 -2.31 13.68
CA ALA A 264 31.50 -1.40 12.93
C ALA A 264 32.23 -0.44 13.87
N ALA A 265 33.55 -0.38 13.72
CA ALA A 265 34.35 0.70 14.30
C ALA A 265 33.89 2.08 13.79
N ASP A 266 33.51 2.16 12.50
CA ASP A 266 32.96 3.37 11.87
C ASP A 266 31.42 3.38 11.82
N ALA A 267 30.79 3.55 12.98
CA ALA A 267 29.33 3.58 13.08
C ALA A 267 28.70 4.72 12.25
N ILE A 268 29.31 5.91 12.23
CA ILE A 268 28.78 7.09 11.50
C ILE A 268 28.72 6.83 9.99
N TYR A 269 29.74 6.17 9.43
CA TYR A 269 29.78 5.85 8.01
C TYR A 269 28.65 4.88 7.62
N GLN A 270 28.36 3.90 8.48
CA GLN A 270 27.38 2.85 8.22
C GLN A 270 25.91 3.31 8.41
N ILE A 271 25.67 4.53 8.87
CA ILE A 271 24.31 5.02 9.06
C ILE A 271 23.56 5.24 7.74
N GLY A 272 24.27 5.65 6.69
CA GLY A 272 23.69 5.96 5.38
C GLY A 272 22.93 4.76 4.80
N PRO A 273 23.60 3.59 4.65
CA PRO A 273 22.95 2.36 4.23
C PRO A 273 21.71 2.00 5.07
N VAL A 274 21.77 2.12 6.40
CA VAL A 274 20.63 1.83 7.30
C VAL A 274 19.44 2.74 6.97
N CYS A 275 19.68 4.05 6.82
CA CYS A 275 18.63 5.02 6.49
C CYS A 275 18.03 4.76 5.10
N PHE A 276 18.83 4.40 4.10
CA PHE A 276 18.35 4.18 2.73
C PHE A 276 17.52 2.92 2.60
N TRP A 277 17.93 1.82 3.25
CA TRP A 277 17.12 0.60 3.27
C TRP A 277 15.81 0.80 4.04
N ALA A 278 15.81 1.59 5.12
CA ALA A 278 14.58 1.99 5.80
C ALA A 278 13.65 2.82 4.89
N TYR A 279 14.20 3.74 4.09
CA TYR A 279 13.44 4.49 3.07
C TYR A 279 12.81 3.57 2.03
N ALA A 280 13.57 2.61 1.52
CA ALA A 280 13.09 1.64 0.56
C ALA A 280 11.96 0.79 1.14
N GLU A 281 12.11 0.31 2.38
CA GLU A 281 11.10 -0.49 3.09
C GLU A 281 9.77 0.28 3.28
N MET A 282 9.84 1.52 3.78
CA MET A 282 8.66 2.38 3.95
C MET A 282 8.00 2.69 2.59
N THR A 283 8.81 3.02 1.58
CA THR A 283 8.32 3.33 0.22
C THR A 283 7.60 2.13 -0.39
N CYS A 284 8.18 0.94 -0.30
CA CYS A 284 7.53 -0.31 -0.72
C CYS A 284 6.21 -0.53 0.02
N GLY A 285 6.17 -0.29 1.34
CA GLY A 285 4.94 -0.37 2.14
C GLY A 285 3.83 0.57 1.63
N PHE A 286 4.16 1.83 1.32
CA PHE A 286 3.23 2.79 0.73
C PHE A 286 2.75 2.36 -0.67
N ILE A 287 3.64 1.83 -1.51
CA ILE A 287 3.24 1.35 -2.84
C ILE A 287 2.29 0.17 -2.68
N VAL A 288 2.62 -0.82 -1.85
CA VAL A 288 1.82 -2.02 -1.59
C VAL A 288 0.41 -1.65 -1.11
N VAL A 289 0.28 -0.71 -0.18
CA VAL A 289 -1.05 -0.28 0.30
C VAL A 289 -1.83 0.47 -0.79
N CYS A 290 -1.18 1.10 -1.77
CA CYS A 290 -1.89 1.80 -2.85
C CYS A 290 -2.33 0.89 -3.99
N VAL A 291 -1.70 -0.29 -4.17
CA VAL A 291 -1.97 -1.16 -5.33
C VAL A 291 -3.44 -1.62 -5.45
N PRO A 292 -4.16 -2.01 -4.38
CA PRO A 292 -5.53 -2.48 -4.54
C PRO A 292 -6.51 -1.41 -5.05
N CYS A 293 -6.13 -0.13 -5.00
CA CYS A 293 -6.90 0.96 -5.61
C CYS A 293 -6.70 1.05 -7.14
N VAL A 294 -5.57 0.59 -7.67
CA VAL A 294 -5.19 0.76 -9.09
C VAL A 294 -6.19 0.11 -10.07
N PRO A 295 -6.66 -1.15 -9.89
CA PRO A 295 -7.61 -1.76 -10.81
C PRO A 295 -8.92 -0.97 -10.96
N LYS A 296 -9.41 -0.39 -9.86
CA LYS A 296 -10.66 0.39 -9.86
C LYS A 296 -10.51 1.70 -10.64
N ILE A 297 -9.37 2.38 -10.48
CA ILE A 297 -9.05 3.58 -11.25
C ILE A 297 -9.00 3.24 -12.73
N LEU A 298 -8.33 2.15 -13.11
CA LEU A 298 -8.15 1.77 -14.52
C LEU A 298 -9.48 1.48 -15.22
N LEU A 299 -10.46 0.90 -14.50
CA LEU A 299 -11.79 0.61 -15.01
C LEU A 299 -12.65 1.88 -15.13
N GLU A 300 -12.76 2.68 -14.06
CA GLU A 300 -13.70 3.82 -14.02
C GLU A 300 -13.21 5.06 -14.78
N SER A 301 -11.91 5.35 -14.75
CA SER A 301 -11.39 6.59 -15.36
C SER A 301 -11.20 6.51 -16.88
N GLY A 302 -11.38 5.32 -17.47
CA GLY A 302 -11.06 5.07 -18.88
C GLY A 302 -9.57 5.28 -19.21
N VAL A 303 -8.70 5.52 -18.23
CA VAL A 303 -7.25 5.74 -18.40
C VAL A 303 -6.60 4.52 -19.02
N TRP A 304 -7.11 3.31 -18.77
CA TRP A 304 -6.65 2.10 -19.46
C TRP A 304 -6.78 2.22 -20.99
N ARG A 305 -7.83 2.87 -21.52
CA ARG A 305 -7.95 3.15 -22.97
C ARG A 305 -6.86 4.12 -23.46
N LYS A 306 -6.51 5.13 -22.67
CA LYS A 306 -5.44 6.10 -23.01
C LYS A 306 -4.05 5.49 -22.91
N VAL A 307 -3.78 4.72 -21.85
CA VAL A 307 -2.51 3.99 -21.64
C VAL A 307 -2.33 2.93 -22.72
N LYS A 308 -3.37 2.16 -23.06
CA LYS A 308 -3.33 1.17 -24.15
C LYS A 308 -3.09 1.81 -25.53
N LYS A 309 -3.64 3.02 -25.75
CA LYS A 309 -3.40 3.83 -26.96
C LYS A 309 -1.97 4.41 -27.00
N GLY A 310 -1.40 4.76 -25.84
CA GLY A 310 -0.02 5.25 -25.72
C GLY A 310 1.05 4.15 -25.76
N LEU A 311 0.75 2.95 -25.24
CA LEU A 311 1.61 1.77 -25.29
C LEU A 311 1.52 1.01 -26.62
N GLY A 312 0.82 1.53 -27.63
CA GLY A 312 0.71 0.92 -28.96
C GLY A 312 -0.01 -0.43 -29.00
N MET A 313 -0.64 -0.85 -27.91
CA MET A 313 -1.40 -2.10 -27.82
C MET A 313 -2.77 -1.94 -28.49
N SER A 314 -2.78 -1.75 -29.80
CA SER A 314 -4.00 -1.88 -30.59
C SER A 314 -4.49 -3.32 -30.47
N VAL A 315 -5.65 -3.52 -29.83
CA VAL A 315 -6.45 -4.69 -30.17
C VAL A 315 -7.02 -4.34 -31.53
N THR A 316 -6.53 -5.03 -32.56
CA THR A 316 -7.23 -5.14 -33.83
C THR A 316 -8.59 -5.74 -33.51
N ALA A 317 -9.56 -4.89 -33.22
CA ALA A 317 -10.96 -5.25 -33.31
C ALA A 317 -11.14 -5.58 -34.79
N GLY A 318 -11.19 -6.88 -35.10
CA GLY A 318 -11.41 -7.39 -36.44
C GLY A 318 -12.71 -6.81 -36.96
N THR A 319 -12.61 -5.66 -37.63
CA THR A 319 -13.71 -5.08 -38.37
C THR A 319 -13.77 -5.92 -39.63
N ALA A 320 -14.73 -6.84 -39.68
CA ALA A 320 -15.01 -7.64 -40.86
C ALA A 320 -15.22 -6.69 -42.04
N ALA A 321 -14.21 -6.59 -42.91
CA ALA A 321 -14.29 -5.84 -44.14
C ALA A 321 -15.21 -6.59 -45.11
N ASN A 322 -16.49 -6.20 -45.13
CA ASN A 322 -17.45 -6.65 -46.11
C ASN A 322 -17.10 -6.01 -47.47
N THR A 323 -16.24 -6.67 -48.24
CA THR A 323 -15.92 -6.28 -49.62
C THR A 323 -17.07 -6.72 -50.51
N LYS A 324 -17.99 -5.80 -50.81
CA LYS A 324 -18.95 -5.93 -51.90
C LYS A 324 -18.22 -5.79 -53.23
N ASN A 325 -18.01 -6.89 -53.94
CA ASN A 325 -17.84 -6.86 -55.39
C ASN A 325 -19.09 -7.43 -56.06
N GLN A 326 -19.89 -6.53 -56.64
CA GLN A 326 -20.89 -6.86 -57.65
C GLN A 326 -20.17 -7.02 -59.01
N THR A 327 -20.26 -8.20 -59.61
CA THR A 327 -20.42 -8.37 -61.07
C THR A 327 -21.04 -9.75 -61.32
N GLY A 328 -22.14 -9.76 -62.08
CA GLY A 328 -23.13 -10.85 -62.14
C GLY A 328 -22.74 -12.12 -62.90
N ALA A 329 -23.56 -13.15 -62.69
CA ALA A 329 -24.19 -13.98 -63.73
C ALA A 329 -25.09 -15.03 -63.06
N SER A 330 -26.19 -15.33 -63.74
CA SER A 330 -27.30 -16.21 -63.39
C SER A 330 -26.90 -17.63 -62.99
N ALA A 331 -27.51 -18.17 -61.92
CA ALA A 331 -27.95 -19.57 -61.84
C ALA A 331 -28.91 -19.79 -60.65
N MET A 332 -30.14 -20.14 -60.99
CA MET A 332 -31.19 -20.63 -60.11
C MET A 332 -30.82 -22.03 -59.58
N ARG A 333 -30.66 -22.20 -58.26
CA ARG A 333 -30.92 -23.51 -57.61
C ARG A 333 -31.17 -23.40 -56.11
N SER A 334 -32.35 -23.90 -55.74
CA SER A 334 -32.86 -24.24 -54.41
C SER A 334 -31.86 -24.96 -53.50
N LYS A 335 -31.80 -24.58 -52.21
CA LYS A 335 -32.23 -25.43 -51.08
C LYS A 335 -32.09 -24.72 -49.73
N ASN A 336 -33.14 -24.93 -48.92
CA ASN A 336 -33.16 -24.76 -47.47
C ASN A 336 -31.88 -25.31 -46.81
N MET A 337 -31.23 -24.49 -45.97
CA MET A 337 -30.46 -24.98 -44.83
C MET A 337 -30.53 -23.96 -43.70
N ARG A 338 -31.41 -24.23 -42.73
CA ARG A 338 -31.36 -23.61 -41.40
C ARG A 338 -30.14 -24.19 -40.69
N SER A 339 -29.04 -23.44 -40.66
CA SER A 339 -27.96 -23.68 -39.69
C SER A 339 -28.27 -22.82 -38.46
N VAL A 340 -28.82 -23.46 -37.43
CA VAL A 340 -28.93 -22.88 -36.09
C VAL A 340 -27.54 -22.97 -35.47
N ASN A 341 -26.77 -21.90 -35.60
CA ASN A 341 -25.47 -21.79 -34.93
C ASN A 341 -25.74 -21.31 -33.50
N ASN A 342 -25.79 -22.25 -32.56
CA ASN A 342 -25.93 -21.98 -31.13
C ASN A 342 -24.61 -21.39 -30.62
N SER A 343 -24.45 -20.09 -30.82
CA SER A 343 -23.35 -19.31 -30.26
C SER A 343 -23.78 -18.82 -28.88
N TYR A 344 -23.30 -19.50 -27.83
CA TYR A 344 -23.32 -18.95 -26.49
C TYR A 344 -22.45 -17.69 -26.49
N LEU A 345 -23.08 -16.54 -26.27
CA LEU A 345 -22.41 -15.29 -25.94
C LEU A 345 -22.33 -15.21 -24.41
N GLU A 346 -21.12 -15.32 -23.88
CA GLU A 346 -20.81 -14.94 -22.51
C GLU A 346 -21.01 -13.42 -22.40
N ILE A 347 -21.95 -13.00 -21.56
CA ILE A 347 -22.20 -11.58 -21.30
C ILE A 347 -21.08 -11.12 -20.37
N ASP A 348 -20.12 -10.37 -20.92
CA ASP A 348 -19.12 -9.63 -20.13
C ASP A 348 -19.87 -8.57 -19.29
N ASP A 349 -19.62 -8.54 -17.98
CA ASP A 349 -20.20 -7.61 -16.98
C ASP A 349 -19.95 -6.10 -17.29
N ASP A 350 -19.19 -5.80 -18.35
CA ASP A 350 -18.73 -4.46 -18.73
C ASP A 350 -19.61 -3.78 -19.82
N THR A 351 -20.82 -4.28 -20.10
CA THR A 351 -21.71 -3.70 -21.12
C THR A 351 -22.85 -2.91 -20.49
N GLU A 352 -22.83 -1.57 -20.59
CA GLU A 352 -24.00 -0.74 -20.30
C GLU A 352 -25.17 -1.15 -21.22
N LEU A 353 -26.29 -1.54 -20.61
CA LEU A 353 -27.53 -1.84 -21.32
C LEU A 353 -28.02 -0.56 -21.99
N LYS A 354 -27.78 -0.40 -23.29
CA LYS A 354 -28.48 0.63 -24.07
C LYS A 354 -29.96 0.33 -23.97
N THR A 355 -30.72 1.28 -23.43
CA THR A 355 -32.17 1.32 -23.54
C THR A 355 -32.51 1.37 -25.03
N LEU A 356 -32.79 0.21 -25.62
CA LEU A 356 -33.44 0.13 -26.90
C LEU A 356 -34.81 0.78 -26.72
N GLY A 357 -35.02 1.89 -27.43
CA GLY A 357 -36.33 2.53 -27.51
C GLY A 357 -37.36 1.48 -27.89
N SER A 358 -38.49 1.47 -27.19
CA SER A 358 -39.63 0.64 -27.53
C SER A 358 -40.15 1.10 -28.89
N GLU A 359 -39.73 0.42 -29.96
CA GLU A 359 -40.37 0.55 -31.25
C GLU A 359 -41.70 -0.19 -31.19
N SER A 360 -42.75 0.60 -31.41
CA SER A 360 -44.14 0.26 -31.29
C SER A 360 -44.54 -0.80 -32.32
N THR A 361 -45.44 -1.70 -31.92
CA THR A 361 -46.00 -2.81 -32.71
C THR A 361 -46.98 -2.34 -33.80
N GLU A 362 -46.58 -1.41 -34.66
CA GLU A 362 -47.47 -0.84 -35.69
C GLU A 362 -47.33 -1.47 -37.09
N HIS A 363 -46.45 -2.46 -37.25
CA HIS A 363 -46.15 -3.07 -38.57
C HIS A 363 -46.77 -4.47 -38.82
N LEU A 364 -48.01 -4.70 -38.39
CA LEU A 364 -48.76 -5.93 -38.77
C LEU A 364 -50.15 -5.64 -39.37
N ARG A 365 -50.29 -4.56 -40.15
CA ARG A 365 -51.47 -4.34 -40.98
C ARG A 365 -51.11 -4.49 -42.46
N ASP A 366 -51.19 -5.72 -42.96
CA ASP A 366 -51.29 -5.96 -44.41
C ASP A 366 -52.70 -5.55 -44.88
N PRO A 367 -52.85 -4.69 -45.91
CA PRO A 367 -54.15 -4.22 -46.37
C PRO A 367 -54.84 -5.17 -47.39
N TYR A 368 -54.36 -6.40 -47.59
CA TYR A 368 -54.94 -7.33 -48.57
C TYR A 368 -55.13 -8.73 -47.99
N ALA A 369 -56.28 -8.96 -47.34
CA ALA A 369 -56.82 -10.30 -47.15
C ALA A 369 -58.34 -10.22 -46.95
N ASN A 370 -59.08 -10.10 -48.05
CA ASN A 370 -60.49 -10.50 -48.08
C ASN A 370 -60.55 -12.03 -48.10
N THR A 371 -60.74 -12.67 -46.94
CA THR A 371 -61.42 -13.98 -46.90
C THR A 371 -61.96 -14.29 -45.49
N LYS A 372 -63.25 -14.63 -45.45
CA LYS A 372 -63.95 -15.25 -44.31
C LYS A 372 -63.23 -16.52 -43.84
N LEU A 373 -62.96 -16.62 -42.54
CA LEU A 373 -62.97 -17.81 -41.64
C LEU A 373 -62.28 -17.33 -40.34
N GLU A 374 -62.60 -17.68 -39.11
CA GLU A 374 -63.58 -18.52 -38.42
C GLU A 374 -63.48 -18.10 -36.93
N LYS A 375 -64.51 -18.30 -36.11
CA LYS A 375 -64.46 -17.92 -34.67
C LYS A 375 -63.39 -18.73 -33.92
N GLY A 376 -62.24 -18.12 -33.64
CA GLY A 376 -61.26 -18.61 -32.67
C GLY A 376 -61.24 -17.73 -31.42
N ILE A 377 -61.40 -18.33 -30.24
CA ILE A 377 -61.24 -17.65 -28.95
C ILE A 377 -59.74 -17.39 -28.73
N ILE A 378 -59.36 -16.12 -28.60
CA ILE A 378 -57.98 -15.70 -28.28
C ILE A 378 -57.88 -15.63 -26.76
N ARG A 379 -57.03 -16.47 -26.15
CA ARG A 379 -56.79 -16.48 -24.71
C ARG A 379 -55.55 -15.66 -24.39
N THR A 380 -55.73 -14.50 -23.76
CA THR A 380 -54.61 -13.70 -23.24
C THR A 380 -54.21 -14.25 -21.88
N THR A 381 -53.02 -14.81 -21.76
CA THR A 381 -52.46 -15.26 -20.48
C THR A 381 -51.64 -14.12 -19.89
N GLN A 382 -52.14 -13.47 -18.83
CA GLN A 382 -51.31 -12.63 -17.98
C GLN A 382 -50.63 -13.51 -16.93
N VAL A 383 -49.30 -13.45 -16.90
CA VAL A 383 -48.49 -14.12 -15.87
C VAL A 383 -48.05 -13.04 -14.88
N THR A 384 -48.62 -13.08 -13.67
CA THR A 384 -48.20 -12.24 -12.55
C THR A 384 -47.42 -13.11 -11.58
N GLN A 385 -46.13 -12.80 -11.40
CA GLN A 385 -45.25 -13.52 -10.49
C GLN A 385 -45.28 -12.85 -9.12
N ASN A 386 -45.99 -13.44 -8.15
CA ASN A 386 -45.84 -13.12 -6.73
C ASN A 386 -44.93 -14.17 -6.09
N SER A 387 -43.84 -13.72 -5.49
CA SER A 387 -42.95 -14.56 -4.69
C SER A 387 -43.13 -14.21 -3.21
N ASP A 388 -43.97 -14.96 -2.52
CA ASP A 388 -44.08 -14.91 -1.06
C ASP A 388 -43.48 -16.18 -0.46
N LEU A 389 -42.48 -15.98 0.41
CA LEU A 389 -41.94 -17.00 1.29
C LEU A 389 -42.93 -17.29 2.43
N SER A 390 -43.36 -18.54 2.56
CA SER A 390 -43.78 -19.14 3.83
C SER A 390 -42.82 -20.30 4.12
N SER A 391 -42.50 -20.70 5.33
CA SER A 391 -43.09 -20.59 6.67
C SER A 391 -41.91 -20.64 7.69
N SER A 392 -42.03 -20.34 8.98
CA SER A 392 -43.04 -20.84 9.90
C SER A 392 -43.04 -20.03 11.23
N ASP A 393 -44.25 -19.92 11.79
CA ASP A 393 -44.61 -19.92 13.22
C ASP A 393 -44.23 -18.71 14.11
N GLU A 394 -45.06 -18.19 15.02
CA GLU A 394 -46.46 -18.43 15.39
C GLU A 394 -46.90 -17.23 16.26
N THR A 395 -48.09 -16.69 15.94
CA THR A 395 -49.16 -16.15 16.81
C THR A 395 -48.93 -15.10 17.93
N MET A 396 -49.91 -14.19 17.96
CA MET A 396 -50.61 -13.68 19.16
C MET A 396 -50.17 -12.31 19.73
N TYR A 397 -50.77 -11.21 19.23
CA TYR A 397 -51.78 -10.43 19.97
C TYR A 397 -52.22 -9.20 19.18
N ASP A 398 -53.54 -9.10 19.01
CA ASP A 398 -54.27 -8.01 18.39
C ASP A 398 -54.81 -7.05 19.47
N HIS A 399 -55.08 -5.81 19.04
CA HIS A 399 -55.91 -4.78 19.67
C HIS A 399 -55.47 -4.12 21.00
N ARG A 400 -55.16 -2.82 20.95
CA ARG A 400 -56.07 -1.73 21.40
C ARG A 400 -55.41 -0.32 21.44
N ILE A 401 -56.06 0.60 20.73
CA ILE A 401 -56.55 1.90 21.21
C ILE A 401 -55.53 2.97 21.68
N GLN A 402 -55.45 4.02 20.85
CA GLN A 402 -55.53 5.45 21.18
C GLN A 402 -55.46 5.92 22.65
N LYS A 403 -54.76 7.06 22.78
CA LYS A 403 -55.01 8.24 23.66
C LYS A 403 -54.25 8.38 25.00
N GLN A 404 -53.64 9.57 25.04
CA GLN A 404 -53.50 10.53 26.15
C GLN A 404 -52.35 10.38 27.16
N TRP A 405 -51.43 11.34 27.04
CA TRP A 405 -51.14 12.36 28.04
C TRP A 405 -51.29 11.95 29.52
N LYS A 406 -50.14 11.69 30.14
CA LYS A 406 -49.63 12.56 31.21
C LYS A 406 -48.11 12.55 31.22
#